data_AF-A0A965AZI2-F1
#
_entry.id   AF-A0A965AZI2-F1
#
_cell.length_a   1.000
_cell.length_b   1.000
_cell.length_c   1.000
_cell.angle_alpha   90.00
_cell.angle_beta   90.00
_cell.angle_gamma   90.00
#
_symmetry.space_group_name_H-M   'P 1'
#
loop_
_entity.id
_entity.type
_entity.pdbx_description
1 polymer ?
#
loop_
_entity_poly.entity_id
_entity_poly.type
_entity_poly.pdbx_seq_one_letter_code
_entity_poly.pdbx_strand_id
1 'polypeptide(L)'
;GGEVGSIGVWQAHFDYSKALEEDGVKPTLISAGKYKVEGNPYVPLDAEAQAFMQSRVDDYYGAFVKAVAKGRSVSVAEVRDGMGQGRVLGADAALAQKMVDGIATFDEVLTQMQKKARASQVKGATRLAQARASCCAPMASSRSRQCSK
;
A
#
# COMPACT_ATOMS: atom_id res chain seq x y z
N GLY A 1 -17.19 -14.11 -6.94
CA GLY A 1 -15.73 -14.01 -7.11
C GLY A 1 -15.27 -12.69 -6.56
N GLY A 2 -14.02 -12.59 -6.09
CA GLY A 2 -13.43 -11.32 -5.68
C GLY A 2 -12.74 -10.63 -6.84
N GLU A 3 -12.66 -9.30 -6.80
CA GLU A 3 -11.90 -8.48 -7.74
C GLU A 3 -11.00 -7.54 -6.96
N VAL A 4 -9.78 -7.33 -7.45
CA VAL A 4 -8.80 -6.41 -6.87
C VAL A 4 -8.00 -5.74 -7.99
N GLY A 5 -7.28 -4.67 -7.67
CA GLY A 5 -6.47 -3.94 -8.63
C GLY A 5 -6.83 -2.46 -8.60
N SER A 6 -7.03 -1.88 -9.78
CA SER A 6 -7.18 -0.42 -9.94
C SER A 6 -5.98 0.34 -9.36
N ILE A 7 -4.79 -0.24 -9.45
CA ILE A 7 -3.56 0.42 -9.04
C ILE A 7 -3.21 1.44 -10.12
N GLY A 8 -3.49 2.70 -9.83
CA GLY A 8 -3.34 3.82 -10.73
C GLY A 8 -3.84 5.10 -10.04
N VAL A 9 -3.51 6.25 -10.61
CA VAL A 9 -3.97 7.56 -10.13
C VAL A 9 -4.38 8.38 -11.34
N TRP A 10 -5.49 9.09 -11.23
CA TRP A 10 -5.98 9.99 -12.27
C TRP A 10 -6.64 11.20 -11.62
N GLN A 11 -6.72 12.29 -12.38
CA GLN A 11 -7.37 13.52 -11.97
C GLN A 11 -8.18 14.06 -13.16
N ALA A 12 -9.39 14.55 -12.88
CA ALA A 12 -10.18 15.29 -13.85
C ALA A 12 -9.99 16.80 -13.66
N HIS A 13 -9.95 17.52 -14.77
CA HIS A 13 -10.26 18.95 -14.85
C HIS A 13 -11.44 19.13 -15.79
N PHE A 14 -12.32 20.07 -15.48
CA PHE A 14 -13.47 20.41 -16.30
C PHE A 14 -13.41 21.89 -16.66
N ASP A 15 -13.60 22.20 -17.93
CA ASP A 15 -13.72 23.55 -18.43
C ASP A 15 -15.21 23.87 -18.68
N TYR A 16 -15.77 24.76 -17.85
CA TYR A 16 -17.13 25.28 -17.96
C TYR A 16 -17.17 26.69 -18.57
N SER A 17 -16.04 27.22 -19.06
CA SER A 17 -15.95 28.61 -19.57
C SER A 17 -17.03 28.93 -20.60
N LYS A 18 -17.24 28.04 -21.59
CA LYS A 18 -18.28 28.21 -22.62
C LYS A 18 -19.69 28.16 -22.09
N ALA A 19 -19.98 27.21 -21.18
CA ALA A 19 -21.31 27.10 -20.59
C ALA A 19 -21.66 28.36 -19.78
N LEU A 20 -20.70 28.89 -19.03
CA LEU A 20 -20.88 30.12 -18.26
C LEU A 20 -21.04 31.35 -19.16
N GLU A 21 -20.31 31.40 -20.27
CA GLU A 21 -20.47 32.46 -21.28
C GLU A 21 -21.88 32.45 -21.89
N GLU A 22 -22.40 31.28 -22.25
CA GLU A 22 -23.77 31.09 -22.76
C GLU A 22 -24.83 31.52 -21.73
N ASP A 23 -24.58 31.24 -20.45
CA ASP A 23 -25.44 31.65 -19.33
C ASP A 23 -25.26 33.14 -18.95
N GLY A 24 -24.35 33.87 -19.61
CA GLY A 24 -24.04 35.26 -19.32
C GLY A 24 -23.32 35.49 -17.98
N VAL A 25 -22.77 34.45 -17.37
CA VAL A 25 -22.04 34.49 -16.11
C VAL A 25 -20.56 34.79 -16.36
N LYS A 26 -20.02 35.80 -15.68
CA LYS A 26 -18.61 36.21 -15.81
C LYS A 26 -17.88 36.17 -14.46
N PRO A 27 -17.21 35.06 -14.13
CA PRO A 27 -16.46 34.95 -12.89
C PRO A 27 -15.28 35.92 -12.86
N THR A 28 -15.10 36.64 -11.75
CA THR A 28 -13.87 37.39 -11.45
C THR A 28 -13.21 36.76 -10.23
N LEU A 29 -11.98 36.27 -10.39
CA LEU A 29 -11.26 35.61 -9.31
C LEU A 29 -10.37 36.60 -8.56
N ILE A 30 -10.55 36.68 -7.25
CA ILE A 30 -9.75 37.51 -6.35
C ILE A 30 -8.91 36.57 -5.48
N SER A 31 -7.58 36.64 -5.60
CA SER A 31 -6.68 35.71 -4.91
C SER A 31 -5.32 36.32 -4.60
N ALA A 32 -4.62 35.76 -3.60
CA ALA A 32 -3.22 36.06 -3.30
C ALA A 32 -2.33 34.84 -3.62
N GLY A 33 -1.19 35.09 -4.28
CA GLY A 33 -0.23 34.08 -4.74
C GLY A 33 -0.47 33.64 -6.19
N LYS A 34 0.62 33.52 -6.98
CA LYS A 34 0.59 33.27 -8.45
C LYS A 34 -0.31 32.09 -8.84
N TYR A 35 -0.24 31.00 -8.08
CA TYR A 35 -0.84 29.71 -8.43
C TYR A 35 -2.18 29.41 -7.74
N LYS A 36 -2.73 30.37 -6.99
CA LYS A 36 -3.86 30.13 -6.07
C LYS A 36 -5.17 29.72 -6.78
N VAL A 37 -5.28 30.08 -8.05
CA VAL A 37 -6.46 29.86 -8.91
C VAL A 37 -6.19 28.92 -10.09
N GLU A 38 -5.01 28.28 -10.13
CA GLU A 38 -4.73 27.28 -11.17
C GLU A 38 -5.72 26.13 -11.12
N GLY A 39 -6.14 25.67 -12.31
CA GLY A 39 -7.14 24.62 -12.46
C GLY A 39 -8.56 24.99 -12.05
N ASN A 40 -8.85 26.28 -11.88
CA ASN A 40 -10.24 26.71 -11.82
C ASN A 40 -10.99 26.28 -13.10
N PRO A 41 -12.31 26.04 -13.04
CA PRO A 41 -13.06 25.53 -14.19
C PRO A 41 -13.65 26.64 -15.06
N TYR A 42 -13.33 27.90 -14.79
CA TYR A 42 -13.95 29.07 -15.44
C TYR A 42 -13.20 29.54 -16.68
N VAL A 43 -12.00 29.02 -16.90
CA VAL A 43 -11.16 29.23 -18.08
C VAL A 43 -10.55 27.89 -18.50
N PRO A 44 -10.11 27.75 -19.77
CA PRO A 44 -9.34 26.60 -20.19
C PRO A 44 -8.10 26.37 -19.31
N LEU A 45 -7.76 25.11 -19.05
CA LEU A 45 -6.58 24.76 -18.28
C LEU A 45 -5.31 25.18 -19.02
N ASP A 46 -4.48 25.98 -18.37
CA ASP A 46 -3.20 26.39 -18.93
C ASP A 46 -2.14 25.26 -18.81
N ALA A 47 -1.11 25.34 -19.67
CA ALA A 47 -0.10 24.29 -19.74
C ALA A 47 0.81 24.21 -18.49
N GLU A 48 1.03 25.32 -17.78
CA GLU A 48 1.84 25.34 -16.55
C GLU A 48 1.08 24.58 -15.43
N ALA A 49 -0.20 24.91 -15.24
CA ALA A 49 -1.09 24.24 -14.31
C ALA A 49 -1.28 22.76 -14.66
N GLN A 50 -1.48 22.43 -15.95
CA GLN A 50 -1.62 21.04 -16.38
C GLN A 50 -0.36 20.22 -16.05
N ALA A 51 0.83 20.75 -16.33
CA ALA A 51 2.09 20.08 -16.02
C ALA A 51 2.28 19.89 -14.51
N PHE A 52 1.93 20.89 -13.70
CA PHE A 52 1.98 20.77 -12.25
C PHE A 52 0.98 19.73 -11.72
N MET A 53 -0.26 19.71 -12.22
CA MET A 53 -1.24 18.69 -11.84
C MET A 53 -0.79 17.29 -12.25
N GLN A 54 -0.21 17.14 -13.44
CA GLN A 54 0.37 15.86 -13.87
C GLN A 54 1.49 15.42 -12.94
N SER A 55 2.38 16.32 -12.51
CA SER A 55 3.45 15.96 -11.58
C SER A 55 2.89 15.47 -10.24
N ARG A 56 1.77 16.03 -9.77
CA ARG A 56 1.06 15.54 -8.58
C ARG A 56 0.50 14.13 -8.79
N VAL A 57 -0.13 13.86 -9.92
CA VAL A 57 -0.62 12.52 -10.28
C VAL A 57 0.53 11.51 -10.29
N ASP A 58 1.66 11.88 -10.89
CA ASP A 58 2.86 11.04 -10.99
C ASP A 58 3.49 10.77 -9.62
N ASP A 59 3.56 11.79 -8.74
CA ASP A 59 4.02 11.65 -7.36
C ASP A 59 3.19 10.61 -6.58
N TYR A 60 1.86 10.75 -6.65
CA TYR A 60 0.93 9.83 -5.97
C TYR A 60 1.02 8.42 -6.54
N TYR A 61 1.09 8.29 -7.87
CA TYR A 61 1.26 6.99 -8.53
C TYR A 61 2.57 6.33 -8.10
N GLY A 62 3.67 7.08 -8.08
CA GLY A 62 4.97 6.60 -7.62
C GLY A 62 4.94 6.13 -6.16
N ALA A 63 4.25 6.85 -5.28
CA ALA A 63 4.07 6.44 -3.89
C ALA A 63 3.23 5.15 -3.77
N PHE A 64 2.15 5.04 -4.56
CA PHE A 64 1.27 3.86 -4.57
C PHE A 64 2.04 2.62 -5.05
N VAL A 65 2.73 2.70 -6.18
CA VAL A 65 3.54 1.59 -6.72
C VAL A 65 4.59 1.12 -5.70
N LYS A 66 5.29 2.05 -5.03
CA LYS A 66 6.26 1.71 -3.97
C LYS A 66 5.62 1.00 -2.78
N ALA A 67 4.44 1.45 -2.35
CA ALA A 67 3.72 0.83 -1.24
C ALA A 67 3.28 -0.60 -1.58
N VAL A 68 2.76 -0.83 -2.79
CA VAL A 68 2.39 -2.17 -3.27
C VAL A 68 3.62 -3.07 -3.38
N ALA A 69 4.71 -2.57 -3.98
CA ALA A 69 5.95 -3.32 -4.13
C ALA A 69 6.47 -3.81 -2.76
N LYS A 70 6.48 -2.92 -1.77
CA LYS A 70 6.83 -3.25 -0.38
C LYS A 70 5.87 -4.29 0.22
N GLY A 71 4.56 -4.10 0.06
CA GLY A 71 3.54 -4.99 0.64
C GLY A 71 3.53 -6.39 0.02
N ARG A 72 3.82 -6.51 -1.28
CA ARG A 72 3.88 -7.79 -2.01
C ARG A 72 5.28 -8.41 -2.04
N SER A 73 6.28 -7.71 -1.51
CA SER A 73 7.70 -8.12 -1.57
C SER A 73 8.19 -8.39 -3.01
N VAL A 74 7.82 -7.51 -3.94
CA VAL A 74 8.23 -7.53 -5.35
C VAL A 74 8.94 -6.23 -5.71
N SER A 75 9.56 -6.17 -6.89
CA SER A 75 10.18 -4.94 -7.37
C SER A 75 9.14 -3.88 -7.77
N VAL A 76 9.54 -2.61 -7.71
CA VAL A 76 8.74 -1.49 -8.23
C VAL A 76 8.42 -1.66 -9.71
N ALA A 77 9.35 -2.24 -10.50
CA ALA A 77 9.15 -2.52 -11.91
C ALA A 77 8.07 -3.57 -12.15
N GLU A 78 8.05 -4.67 -11.39
CA GLU A 78 7.00 -5.68 -11.47
C GLU A 78 5.61 -5.11 -11.16
N VAL A 79 5.52 -4.20 -10.19
CA VAL A 79 4.26 -3.50 -9.93
C VAL A 79 3.93 -2.58 -11.10
N ARG A 80 4.85 -1.71 -11.54
CA ARG A 80 4.56 -0.70 -12.57
C ARG A 80 4.16 -1.32 -13.91
N ASP A 81 4.88 -2.35 -14.34
CA ASP A 81 4.75 -2.91 -15.69
C ASP A 81 3.73 -4.08 -15.72
N GLY A 82 3.31 -4.57 -14.56
CA GLY A 82 2.26 -5.59 -14.41
C GLY A 82 0.99 -5.05 -13.73
N MET A 83 1.03 -4.94 -12.40
CA MET A 83 -0.15 -4.66 -11.57
C MET A 83 -0.68 -3.22 -11.68
N GLY A 84 0.20 -2.27 -11.99
CA GLY A 84 0.07 -0.81 -11.83
C GLY A 84 -0.51 -0.07 -13.02
N GLN A 85 -1.07 -0.77 -13.99
CA GLN A 85 -1.63 -0.17 -15.21
C GLN A 85 -3.12 0.18 -15.09
N GLY A 86 -3.66 0.26 -13.87
CA GLY A 86 -5.02 0.73 -13.58
C GLY A 86 -6.14 -0.30 -13.81
N ARG A 87 -5.87 -1.52 -14.26
CA ARG A 87 -6.91 -2.55 -14.46
C ARG A 87 -7.39 -3.16 -13.14
N VAL A 88 -8.67 -3.50 -13.10
CA VAL A 88 -9.24 -4.42 -12.10
C VAL A 88 -9.14 -5.83 -12.66
N LEU A 89 -8.72 -6.77 -11.81
CA LEU A 89 -8.58 -8.18 -12.16
C LEU A 89 -9.47 -9.04 -11.25
N GLY A 90 -10.07 -10.08 -11.84
CA GLY A 90 -10.73 -11.14 -11.08
C GLY A 90 -9.73 -11.97 -10.27
N ALA A 91 -10.24 -12.67 -9.25
CA ALA A 91 -9.45 -13.39 -8.25
C ALA A 91 -8.34 -14.28 -8.84
N ASP A 92 -8.63 -15.09 -9.86
CA ASP A 92 -7.65 -16.01 -10.45
C ASP A 92 -6.50 -15.27 -11.14
N ALA A 93 -6.82 -14.22 -11.90
CA ALA A 93 -5.83 -13.38 -12.56
C ALA A 93 -4.99 -12.58 -11.54
N ALA A 94 -5.63 -12.07 -10.49
CA ALA A 94 -4.96 -11.39 -9.39
C ALA A 94 -3.99 -12.33 -8.65
N LEU A 95 -4.38 -13.60 -8.44
CA LEU A 95 -3.50 -14.60 -7.84
C LEU A 95 -2.32 -14.93 -8.75
N ALA A 96 -2.57 -15.13 -10.05
CA ALA A 96 -1.52 -15.40 -11.03
C ALA A 96 -0.49 -14.26 -11.13
N GLN A 97 -0.94 -13.01 -10.99
CA GLN A 97 -0.07 -11.83 -10.93
C GLN A 97 0.51 -11.54 -9.54
N LYS A 98 0.31 -12.43 -8.56
CA LYS A 98 0.78 -12.27 -7.18
C LYS A 98 0.26 -11.00 -6.49
N MET A 99 -0.91 -10.51 -6.87
CA MET A 99 -1.57 -9.37 -6.21
C MET A 99 -2.23 -9.76 -4.88
N VAL A 100 -2.58 -11.04 -4.73
CA VAL A 100 -3.19 -11.62 -3.52
C VAL A 100 -2.44 -12.89 -3.09
N ASP A 101 -2.62 -13.30 -1.83
CA ASP A 101 -1.96 -14.50 -1.28
C ASP A 101 -2.73 -15.79 -1.55
N GLY A 102 -4.01 -15.69 -1.88
CA GLY A 102 -4.88 -16.83 -2.11
C GLY A 102 -6.32 -16.39 -2.34
N ILE A 103 -7.16 -17.36 -2.70
CA ILE A 103 -8.59 -17.19 -2.92
C ILE A 103 -9.30 -18.09 -1.92
N ALA A 104 -10.18 -17.50 -1.11
CA ALA A 104 -10.91 -18.20 -0.07
C ALA A 104 -12.20 -17.43 0.26
N THR A 105 -13.16 -18.14 0.82
CA THR A 105 -14.35 -17.54 1.45
C THR A 105 -13.97 -16.89 2.78
N PHE A 106 -14.86 -16.03 3.28
CA PHE A 106 -14.66 -15.36 4.57
C PHE A 106 -14.47 -16.36 5.73
N ASP A 107 -15.30 -17.40 5.79
CA ASP A 107 -15.26 -18.41 6.87
C ASP A 107 -13.95 -19.21 6.87
N GLU A 108 -13.42 -19.51 5.68
CA GLU A 108 -12.12 -20.16 5.53
C GLU A 108 -10.99 -19.26 6.04
N VAL A 109 -11.00 -17.97 5.66
CA VAL A 109 -10.01 -16.99 6.14
C VAL A 109 -10.08 -16.84 7.65
N LEU A 110 -11.28 -16.70 8.22
CA LEU A 110 -11.48 -16.58 9.66
C LEU A 110 -10.94 -17.81 10.41
N THR A 111 -11.27 -19.00 9.91
CA THR A 111 -10.79 -20.26 10.49
C THR A 111 -9.26 -20.35 10.44
N GLN A 112 -8.64 -19.96 9.31
CA GLN A 112 -7.19 -19.95 9.18
C GLN A 112 -6.52 -18.95 10.13
N MET A 113 -7.09 -17.76 10.29
CA MET A 113 -6.58 -16.74 11.21
C MET A 113 -6.67 -17.20 12.67
N GLN A 114 -7.79 -17.79 13.08
CA GLN A 114 -7.94 -18.34 14.44
C GLN A 114 -6.90 -19.43 14.74
N LYS A 115 -6.67 -20.34 13.78
CA LYS A 115 -5.63 -21.38 13.91
C LYS A 115 -4.23 -20.78 14.05
N LYS A 116 -3.88 -19.79 13.21
CA LYS A 116 -2.60 -19.08 13.28
C LYS A 116 -2.40 -18.35 14.61
N ALA A 117 -3.44 -17.67 15.11
CA ALA A 117 -3.42 -16.95 16.38
C ALA A 117 -3.24 -17.89 17.59
N ARG A 118 -3.93 -19.03 17.60
CA ARG A 118 -3.74 -20.04 18.66
C ARG A 118 -2.32 -20.62 18.62
N ALA A 119 -1.80 -20.92 17.43
CA ALA A 119 -0.44 -21.44 17.29
C ALA A 119 0.65 -20.44 17.74
N SER A 120 0.46 -19.14 17.52
CA SER A 120 1.40 -18.12 17.99
C SER A 120 1.38 -17.94 19.51
N GLN A 121 0.21 -18.02 20.15
CA GLN A 121 0.08 -17.99 21.60
C GLN A 121 0.78 -19.17 22.27
N VAL A 122 0.61 -20.39 21.75
CA VAL A 122 1.28 -21.59 22.26
C VAL A 122 2.80 -21.44 22.16
N LYS A 123 3.33 -20.97 21.02
CA LYS A 123 4.78 -20.72 20.84
C LYS A 123 5.32 -19.68 21.82
N GLY A 124 4.57 -18.62 22.11
CA GLY A 124 4.95 -17.60 23.09
C GLY A 124 5.04 -18.16 24.51
N ALA A 125 4.04 -18.95 24.92
CA ALA A 125 4.02 -19.62 26.22
C ALA A 125 5.19 -20.60 26.39
N THR A 126 5.53 -21.38 25.35
CA THR A 126 6.66 -22.31 25.40
C THR A 126 8.01 -21.60 25.51
N ARG A 127 8.21 -20.46 24.82
CA ARG A 127 9.45 -19.68 24.95
C ARG A 127 9.63 -19.08 26.34
N LEU A 128 8.55 -18.59 26.96
CA LEU A 128 8.56 -18.11 28.35
C LEU A 128 8.87 -19.23 29.35
N ALA A 129 8.31 -20.43 29.14
CA ALA A 129 8.59 -21.59 29.97
C ALA A 129 10.05 -22.06 29.83
N GLN A 130 10.60 -22.10 28.62
CA GLN A 130 12.00 -22.44 28.37
C GLN A 130 12.97 -21.40 28.94
N ALA A 131 12.65 -20.10 28.83
CA ALA A 131 13.46 -19.02 29.41
C ALA A 131 13.48 -19.10 30.94
N ARG A 132 12.33 -19.39 31.58
CA ARG A 132 12.25 -19.61 33.04
C ARG A 132 13.02 -20.85 33.49
N ALA A 133 12.93 -21.95 32.76
CA ALA A 133 13.68 -23.17 33.07
C ALA A 133 15.20 -22.97 32.94
N SER A 134 15.64 -22.21 31.94
CA SER A 134 17.05 -21.86 31.74
C SER A 134 17.59 -20.95 32.86
N CYS A 135 16.78 -20.01 33.36
CA CYS A 135 17.18 -19.14 34.48
C CYS A 135 17.22 -19.86 35.84
N CYS A 136 16.52 -20.98 36.00
CA CYS A 136 16.48 -21.77 37.24
C CYS A 136 17.38 -23.02 37.24
N ALA A 137 18.17 -23.26 36.18
CA ALA A 137 19.11 -24.39 36.16
C ALA A 137 20.23 -24.16 37.21
N PRO A 138 20.43 -25.07 38.18
CA PRO A 138 21.49 -24.90 39.17
C PRO A 138 22.86 -25.02 38.49
N MET A 139 23.77 -24.07 38.78
CA MET A 139 25.19 -24.18 38.43
C MET A 139 25.79 -25.40 39.13
N ALA A 140 25.71 -26.57 38.49
CA ALA A 140 26.34 -27.78 38.98
C ALA A 140 27.86 -27.72 38.70
N SER A 141 28.60 -27.25 39.72
CA SER A 141 29.97 -27.60 40.12
C SER A 141 30.88 -28.25 39.06
N SER A 142 31.86 -27.49 38.57
CA SER A 142 33.04 -28.00 37.87
C SER A 142 33.93 -28.76 38.86
N ARG A 143 33.86 -30.11 38.84
CA ARG A 143 34.84 -30.94 39.52
C ARG A 143 36.16 -30.94 38.73
N SER A 144 37.19 -30.46 39.43
CA SER A 144 38.62 -30.56 39.17
C SER A 144 39.06 -31.89 38.53
N ARG A 145 39.86 -31.83 37.46
CA ARG A 145 40.87 -32.86 37.16
C ARG A 145 42.24 -32.22 37.07
N GLN A 146 43.14 -32.80 37.87
CA GLN A 146 44.48 -32.38 38.21
C GLN A 146 45.49 -32.53 37.06
N CYS A 147 46.49 -31.64 37.11
CA CYS A 147 47.89 -31.82 36.71
C CYS A 147 48.39 -33.28 36.69
N SER A 148 49.16 -33.64 35.66
CA SER A 148 50.54 -34.14 35.81
C SER A 148 51.27 -34.32 34.48
N LYS A 149 52.46 -33.70 34.44
CA LYS A 149 53.72 -33.97 33.72
C LYS A 149 53.76 -33.86 32.20
#